data_AF-A0A9N9NVX1-F1
#
_entry.id   AF-A0A9N9NVX1-F1
#
_cell.length_a   1.000
_cell.length_b   1.000
_cell.length_c   1.000
_cell.angle_alpha   90.00
_cell.angle_beta   90.00
_cell.angle_gamma   90.00
#
_symmetry.space_group_name_H-M   'P 1'
#
loop_
_entity.id
_entity.type
_entity.pdbx_description
1 polymer ?
#
loop_
_entity_poly.entity_id
_entity_poly.type
_entity_poly.pdbx_seq_one_letter_code
_entity_poly.pdbx_strand_id
1 'polypeptide(L)'
;HIGFALNLDWFNPCKNIQHSVGVLYLTILNLPHYLQFREENTFVIGIIPGPHEPDVNEIHQYIEPLVDEFLQLWAARKRSREKYLNIAYEYKNASSSIRNQILSEHGIHWTPLMQLSYMDIQRFIVIDLMHNLYL
;
A
#
# COMPACT_ATOMS: atom_id res chain seq x y z
N HIS A 1 8.57 1.97 -3.08
CA HIS A 1 7.14 2.24 -2.84
C HIS A 1 6.84 1.85 -1.42
N ILE A 2 6.06 2.63 -0.65
CA ILE A 2 5.62 2.18 0.69
C ILE A 2 4.37 1.32 0.47
N GLY A 3 4.41 0.08 0.91
CA GLY A 3 3.28 -0.86 0.89
C GLY A 3 2.68 -0.95 2.28
N PHE A 4 1.35 -0.98 2.33
CA PHE A 4 0.60 -1.18 3.55
C PHE A 4 -0.31 -2.41 3.38
N ALA A 5 -0.48 -3.17 4.45
CA ALA A 5 -1.59 -4.12 4.58
C ALA A 5 -2.68 -3.47 5.43
N LEU A 6 -3.88 -3.36 4.88
CA LEU A 6 -5.09 -2.97 5.61
C LEU A 6 -5.76 -4.23 6.14
N ASN A 7 -5.98 -4.27 7.45
CA ASN A 7 -6.60 -5.40 8.13
C ASN A 7 -7.81 -4.93 8.93
N LEU A 8 -8.83 -5.77 8.98
CA LEU A 8 -10.03 -5.61 9.80
C LEU A 8 -10.20 -6.86 10.64
N ASP A 9 -10.30 -6.70 11.96
CA ASP A 9 -10.51 -7.81 12.90
C ASP A 9 -11.65 -7.50 13.88
N TRP A 10 -12.39 -8.53 14.29
CA TRP A 10 -13.55 -8.44 15.16
C TRP A 10 -13.28 -9.20 16.46
N PHE A 11 -13.44 -8.53 17.61
CA PHE A 11 -13.31 -9.19 18.91
C PHE A 11 -14.37 -8.72 19.89
N ASN A 12 -14.61 -9.53 20.93
CA ASN A 12 -15.54 -9.20 21.99
C ASN A 12 -14.79 -8.69 23.23
N PRO A 13 -14.84 -7.37 23.54
CA PRO A 13 -14.19 -6.83 24.73
C PRO A 13 -14.93 -7.17 26.04
N CYS A 14 -16.19 -7.61 25.97
CA CYS A 14 -17.05 -7.84 27.12
C CYS A 14 -17.09 -9.33 27.51
N LYS A 15 -16.94 -9.61 28.80
CA LYS A 15 -17.17 -10.96 29.35
C LYS A 15 -18.68 -11.19 29.50
N ASN A 16 -19.19 -12.30 28.95
CA ASN A 16 -20.57 -12.76 29.07
C ASN A 16 -21.66 -11.88 28.42
N ILE A 17 -21.28 -10.91 27.59
CA ILE A 17 -22.18 -10.11 26.76
C ILE A 17 -21.76 -10.30 25.31
N GLN A 18 -22.70 -10.56 24.40
CA GLN A 18 -22.41 -10.62 22.97
C GLN A 18 -22.28 -9.19 22.44
N HIS A 19 -21.03 -8.73 22.31
CA HIS A 19 -20.72 -7.38 21.84
C HIS A 19 -19.46 -7.44 20.97
N SER A 20 -19.60 -7.32 19.65
CA SER A 20 -18.45 -7.33 18.72
C SER A 20 -17.95 -5.92 18.48
N VAL A 21 -16.64 -5.69 18.54
CA VAL A 21 -15.99 -4.43 18.15
C VAL A 21 -14.99 -4.74 17.05
N GLY A 22 -15.02 -3.93 15.99
CA GLY A 22 -14.10 -4.05 14.87
C GLY A 22 -12.93 -3.10 15.04
N VAL A 23 -11.73 -3.53 14.69
CA VAL A 23 -10.55 -2.66 14.63
C VAL A 23 -9.95 -2.70 13.24
N LEU A 24 -9.77 -1.52 12.66
CA LEU A 24 -9.13 -1.30 11.38
C LEU A 24 -7.68 -0.85 11.63
N TYR A 25 -6.72 -1.57 11.08
CA TYR A 25 -5.30 -1.27 11.29
C TYR A 25 -4.43 -1.45 10.04
N LEU A 26 -3.38 -0.63 9.92
CA LEU A 26 -2.37 -0.70 8.87
C LEU A 26 -1.09 -1.31 9.39
N THR A 27 -0.47 -2.13 8.56
CA THR A 27 0.88 -2.65 8.79
C THR A 27 1.80 -2.22 7.66
N ILE A 28 2.99 -1.70 7.99
CA ILE A 28 4.01 -1.34 6.99
C ILE A 28 4.67 -2.60 6.44
N LEU A 29 4.46 -2.90 5.15
CA LEU A 29 5.01 -4.09 4.50
C LEU A 29 6.46 -3.92 4.01
N ASN A 30 7.00 -2.70 4.06
CA ASN A 30 8.39 -2.43 3.67
C ASN A 30 9.43 -2.93 4.66
N LEU A 31 8.99 -3.27 5.86
CA LEU A 31 9.90 -3.79 6.88
C LEU A 31 10.16 -5.28 6.62
N PRO A 32 11.31 -5.81 7.05
CA PRO A 32 11.53 -7.25 7.13
C PRO A 32 10.36 -7.94 7.85
N HIS A 33 9.98 -9.16 7.42
CA HIS A 33 8.81 -9.87 7.94
C HIS A 33 8.72 -9.93 9.48
N TYR A 34 9.84 -10.08 10.18
CA TYR A 34 9.91 -10.14 11.64
C TYR A 34 9.64 -8.79 12.35
N LEU A 35 9.53 -7.70 11.59
CA LEU A 35 9.20 -6.35 12.08
C LEU A 35 7.80 -5.88 11.68
N GLN A 36 7.19 -6.46 10.63
CA GLN A 36 5.94 -5.97 10.04
C GLN A 36 4.82 -5.90 11.10
N PHE A 37 4.53 -7.00 11.79
CA PHE A 37 3.41 -7.10 12.74
C PHE A 37 3.77 -6.74 14.19
N ARG A 38 4.87 -6.00 14.39
CA ARG A 38 5.16 -5.46 15.73
C ARG A 38 4.20 -4.29 15.99
N GLU A 39 3.76 -4.16 17.24
CA GLU A 39 2.87 -3.07 17.69
C GLU A 39 3.41 -1.69 17.28
N GLU A 40 4.73 -1.50 17.28
CA GLU A 40 5.42 -0.28 16.87
C GLU A 40 5.24 0.06 15.37
N ASN A 41 4.95 -0.92 14.54
CA ASN A 41 4.84 -0.82 13.07
C ASN A 41 3.42 -1.08 12.56
N THR A 42 2.47 -1.26 13.48
CA THR A 42 1.05 -1.44 13.21
C THR A 42 0.28 -0.23 13.75
N PHE A 43 -0.49 0.43 12.89
CA PHE A 43 -1.25 1.64 13.23
C PHE A 43 -2.73 1.34 13.25
N VAL A 44 -3.40 1.59 14.38
CA VAL A 44 -4.86 1.57 14.44
C VAL A 44 -5.40 2.83 13.76
N ILE A 45 -6.19 2.66 12.71
CA ILE A 45 -6.79 3.76 11.95
C ILE A 45 -8.21 4.06 12.43
N GLY A 46 -8.94 3.03 12.84
CA GLY A 46 -10.35 3.17 13.17
C GLY A 46 -10.85 2.05 14.06
N ILE A 47 -11.87 2.36 14.85
CA ILE A 47 -12.61 1.40 15.67
C ILE A 47 -14.06 1.46 15.20
N ILE A 48 -14.61 0.31 14.84
CA ILE A 48 -16.00 0.15 14.45
C ILE A 48 -16.77 -0.28 15.70
N PRO A 49 -17.65 0.58 16.24
CA PRO A 49 -18.40 0.26 17.45
C PRO A 49 -19.38 -0.89 17.21
N GLY A 50 -19.55 -1.71 18.25
CA GLY A 50 -20.52 -2.79 18.29
C GLY A 50 -21.97 -2.32 18.48
N PRO A 51 -22.93 -3.25 18.65
CA PRO A 51 -22.72 -4.62 19.16
C PRO A 51 -22.59 -5.71 18.09
N HIS A 52 -22.86 -5.42 16.82
CA HIS A 52 -22.86 -6.38 15.72
C HIS A 52 -21.88 -5.99 14.62
N GLU A 53 -21.49 -6.97 13.79
CA GLU A 53 -20.76 -6.69 12.57
C GLU A 53 -21.64 -5.83 11.64
N PRO A 54 -21.12 -4.69 11.15
CA PRO A 54 -21.87 -3.80 10.27
C PRO A 54 -22.13 -4.44 8.92
N ASP A 55 -23.16 -3.97 8.25
CA ASP A 55 -23.40 -4.34 6.87
C ASP A 55 -22.39 -3.69 5.90
N VAL A 56 -22.43 -4.09 4.62
CA VAL A 56 -21.51 -3.59 3.58
C VAL A 56 -21.60 -2.07 3.41
N ASN A 57 -22.78 -1.47 3.60
CA ASN A 57 -22.96 -0.03 3.48
C ASN A 57 -22.37 0.72 4.68
N GLU A 58 -22.52 0.15 5.87
CA GLU A 58 -21.93 0.70 7.10
C GLU A 58 -20.41 0.58 7.07
N ILE A 59 -19.85 -0.52 6.58
CA ILE A 59 -18.39 -0.67 6.37
C ILE A 59 -17.85 0.39 5.42
N HIS A 60 -18.57 0.71 4.33
CA HIS A 60 -18.14 1.77 3.41
C HIS A 60 -17.97 3.13 4.12
N GLN A 61 -18.80 3.47 5.10
CA GLN A 61 -18.68 4.73 5.84
C GLN A 61 -17.36 4.84 6.61
N TYR A 62 -16.79 3.72 7.05
CA TYR A 62 -15.50 3.69 7.73
C TYR A 62 -14.31 3.65 6.75
N ILE A 63 -14.51 3.06 5.56
CA ILE A 63 -13.46 2.93 4.54
C ILE A 63 -13.33 4.19 3.68
N GLU A 64 -14.42 4.89 3.37
CA GLU A 64 -14.43 6.09 2.53
C GLU A 64 -13.41 7.17 2.97
N PRO A 65 -13.35 7.59 4.25
CA PRO A 65 -12.35 8.57 4.67
C PRO A 65 -10.91 8.05 4.52
N LEU A 66 -10.68 6.75 4.72
CA LEU A 66 -9.37 6.13 4.53
C LEU A 66 -8.97 6.12 3.04
N VAL A 67 -9.93 5.85 2.15
CA VAL A 67 -9.70 5.91 0.71
C VAL A 67 -9.34 7.34 0.28
N ASP A 68 -10.02 8.35 0.81
CA ASP A 68 -9.71 9.75 0.53
C ASP A 68 -8.30 10.14 0.98
N GLU A 69 -7.88 9.71 2.19
CA GLU A 69 -6.51 9.91 2.67
C GLU A 69 -5.48 9.21 1.77
N PHE A 70 -5.75 7.98 1.34
CA PHE A 70 -4.89 7.24 0.42
C PHE A 70 -4.83 7.88 -0.96
N LEU A 71 -5.94 8.40 -1.47
CA LEU A 71 -5.99 9.15 -2.72
C LEU A 71 -5.20 10.46 -2.63
N GLN A 72 -5.26 11.17 -1.49
CA GLN A 72 -4.44 12.35 -1.25
C GLN A 72 -2.94 12.00 -1.19
N LEU A 73 -2.57 10.94 -0.47
CA LEU A 73 -1.19 10.45 -0.42
C LEU A 73 -0.69 10.03 -1.80
N TRP A 74 -1.53 9.37 -2.59
CA TRP A 74 -1.23 8.97 -3.96
C TRP A 74 -1.07 10.18 -4.89
N ALA A 75 -1.98 11.15 -4.81
CA ALA A 75 -1.95 12.37 -5.62
C ALA A 75 -0.78 13.28 -5.25
N ALA A 76 -0.43 13.39 -3.97
CA ALA A 76 0.75 14.12 -3.50
C ALA A 76 2.05 13.51 -4.06
N ARG A 77 2.05 12.20 -4.31
CA ARG A 77 3.16 11.48 -4.96
C ARG A 77 2.93 11.23 -6.45
N LYS A 78 2.32 12.17 -7.19
CA LYS A 78 2.35 12.18 -8.67
C LYS A 78 3.81 12.18 -9.16
N ARG A 79 4.39 10.99 -9.32
CA ARG A 79 5.61 10.82 -10.10
C ARG A 79 5.21 11.10 -11.55
N SER A 80 5.70 12.22 -12.08
CA SER A 80 5.46 12.55 -13.48
C SER A 80 6.02 11.42 -14.35
N ARG A 81 5.20 10.89 -15.26
CA ARG A 81 5.62 9.91 -16.28
C ARG A 81 6.84 10.43 -17.02
N GLU A 82 6.89 11.71 -17.34
CA GLU A 82 8.01 12.35 -18.01
C GLU A 82 9.28 12.26 -17.17
N LYS A 83 9.21 12.58 -15.87
CA LYS A 83 10.37 12.46 -14.97
C LYS A 83 10.90 11.02 -14.91
N TYR A 84 9.99 10.05 -14.82
CA TYR A 84 10.34 8.63 -14.79
C TYR A 84 10.96 8.16 -16.11
N LEU A 85 10.39 8.56 -17.25
CA LEU A 85 10.94 8.26 -18.58
C LEU A 85 12.29 8.92 -18.79
N ASN A 86 12.49 10.16 -18.33
CA ASN A 86 13.77 10.85 -18.40
C ASN A 86 14.87 10.06 -17.66
N ILE A 87 14.60 9.64 -16.42
CA ILE A 87 15.53 8.81 -15.63
C ILE A 87 15.78 7.46 -16.32
N ALA A 88 14.74 6.83 -16.89
CA ALA A 88 14.90 5.58 -17.62
C ALA A 88 15.75 5.76 -18.89
N TYR A 89 15.59 6.85 -19.63
CA TYR A 89 16.42 7.14 -20.80
C TYR A 89 17.85 7.53 -20.43
N GLU A 90 18.06 8.22 -19.31
CA GLU A 90 19.38 8.43 -18.72
C GLU A 90 20.05 7.10 -18.39
N TYR A 91 19.35 6.18 -17.73
CA TYR A 91 19.83 4.82 -17.49
C TYR A 91 20.21 4.09 -18.78
N LYS A 92 19.37 4.21 -19.83
CA LYS A 92 19.62 3.58 -21.14
C LYS A 92 20.94 4.07 -21.75
N ASN A 93 21.20 5.37 -21.70
CA ASN A 93 22.36 6.00 -22.32
C ASN A 93 23.60 6.04 -21.41
N ALA A 94 23.45 5.72 -20.12
CA ALA A 94 24.51 5.73 -19.12
C ALA A 94 25.47 4.53 -19.24
N SER A 95 26.68 4.72 -18.71
CA SER A 95 27.66 3.66 -18.49
C SER A 95 27.26 2.75 -17.32
N SER A 96 27.86 1.55 -17.23
CA SER A 96 27.53 0.55 -16.20
C SER A 96 27.63 1.07 -14.75
N SER A 97 28.58 1.97 -14.46
CA SER A 97 28.72 2.58 -13.12
C SER A 97 27.53 3.49 -12.79
N ILE A 98 27.18 4.39 -13.71
CA ILE A 98 26.07 5.33 -13.56
C ILE A 98 24.72 4.59 -13.52
N ARG A 99 24.57 3.50 -14.28
CA ARG A 99 23.39 2.63 -14.22
C ARG A 99 23.16 2.06 -12.82
N ASN A 100 24.22 1.58 -12.17
CA ASN A 100 24.12 1.05 -10.81
C ASN A 100 23.77 2.15 -9.81
N GLN A 101 24.31 3.37 -10.00
CA GLN A 101 23.94 4.53 -9.19
C GLN A 101 22.45 4.87 -9.35
N ILE A 102 21.96 5.01 -10.58
CA ILE A 102 20.54 5.29 -10.88
C ILE A 102 19.62 4.21 -10.31
N LEU A 103 20.01 2.93 -10.43
CA LEU A 103 19.28 1.82 -9.83
C LEU A 103 19.23 1.93 -8.30
N SER A 104 20.34 2.28 -7.65
CA SER A 104 20.38 2.41 -6.19
C SER A 104 19.59 3.61 -5.67
N GLU A 105 19.62 4.74 -6.38
CA GLU A 105 18.97 6.00 -5.96
C GLU A 105 17.48 6.04 -6.29
N HIS A 106 17.10 5.48 -7.45
CA HIS A 106 15.73 5.60 -7.97
C HIS A 106 15.00 4.27 -8.08
N GLY A 107 15.70 3.14 -8.14
CA GLY A 107 15.11 1.82 -8.40
C GLY A 107 14.56 1.69 -9.83
N ILE A 108 15.01 2.53 -10.75
CA ILE A 108 14.50 2.60 -12.13
C ILE A 108 15.55 2.04 -13.07
N HIS A 109 15.13 1.18 -13.99
CA HIS A 109 15.91 0.76 -15.14
C HIS A 109 15.08 0.90 -16.40
N TRP A 110 15.74 1.05 -17.54
CA TRP A 110 15.06 1.10 -18.82
C TRP A 110 14.57 -0.28 -19.24
N THR A 111 13.31 -0.35 -19.71
CA THR A 111 12.80 -1.52 -20.42
C THR A 111 12.08 -1.07 -21.71
N PRO A 112 12.06 -1.91 -22.75
CA PRO A 112 11.29 -1.61 -23.96
C PRO A 112 9.79 -1.36 -23.71
N LEU A 113 9.23 -1.97 -22.65
CA LEU A 113 7.81 -1.80 -22.28
C LEU A 113 7.45 -0.35 -21.93
N MET A 114 8.42 0.46 -21.49
CA MET A 114 8.20 1.87 -21.16
C MET A 114 7.86 2.75 -22.38
N GLN A 115 8.12 2.26 -23.60
CA GLN A 115 7.78 2.96 -24.84
C GLN A 115 6.29 2.87 -25.19
N LEU A 116 5.58 1.90 -24.62
CA LEU A 116 4.18 1.66 -24.93
C LEU A 116 3.33 2.77 -24.29
N SER A 117 2.56 3.50 -25.10
CA SER A 117 1.75 4.63 -24.65
C SER A 117 0.73 4.22 -23.57
N TYR A 118 0.24 2.98 -23.65
CA TYR A 118 -0.71 2.37 -22.73
C TYR A 118 -0.09 1.69 -21.51
N MET A 119 1.24 1.48 -21.47
CA MET A 119 1.91 0.91 -20.30
C MET A 119 2.46 2.04 -19.42
N ASP A 120 1.73 2.38 -18.37
CA ASP A 120 2.21 3.20 -17.26
C ASP A 120 2.69 2.28 -16.13
N ILE A 121 3.95 1.83 -16.21
CA ILE A 121 4.55 0.91 -15.23
C ILE A 121 4.41 1.44 -13.79
N GLN A 122 4.29 2.75 -13.61
CA GLN A 122 4.10 3.34 -12.28
C GLN A 122 2.69 3.13 -11.72
N ARG A 123 1.70 2.89 -12.60
CA ARG A 123 0.30 2.58 -12.24
C ARG A 123 -0.02 1.09 -12.29
N PHE A 124 0.73 0.32 -13.08
CA PHE A 124 0.54 -1.13 -13.23
C PHE A 124 1.31 -1.98 -12.23
N ILE A 125 2.08 -1.37 -11.32
CA ILE A 125 2.47 -2.06 -10.07
C ILE A 125 1.23 -2.07 -9.18
N VAL A 126 0.27 -2.92 -9.55
CA VAL A 126 -0.74 -3.40 -8.60
C VAL A 126 0.05 -4.29 -7.65
N ILE A 127 0.22 -3.83 -6.40
CA ILE A 127 0.59 -4.74 -5.32
C ILE A 127 -0.66 -5.58 -5.12
N ASP A 128 -0.74 -6.70 -5.84
CA ASP A 128 -1.82 -7.65 -5.66
C ASP A 128 -1.66 -8.27 -4.28
N LEU A 129 -2.68 -8.14 -3.44
CA LEU A 129 -2.79 -8.95 -2.24
C LEU A 129 -3.13 -10.37 -2.71
N MET A 130 -2.10 -11.13 -3.06
CA MET A 130 -2.23 -12.57 -3.10
C MET A 130 -2.50 -13.03 -1.67
N HIS A 131 -3.77 -13.37 -1.41
CA HIS A 131 -4.29 -14.14 -0.29
C HIS A 131 -3.19 -14.74 0.60
N ASN A 132 -3.07 -14.27 1.83
CA ASN A 132 -2.46 -15.10 2.86
C ASN A 132 -3.57 -16.00 3.44
N LEU A 133 -3.79 -17.11 2.74
CA LEU A 133 -4.31 -18.34 3.31
C LEU A 133 -3.36 -18.82 4.41
N TYR A 134 -3.79 -18.76 5.65
CA TYR A 134 -3.44 -19.70 6.71
C TYR A 134 -4.76 -19.89 7.49
N LEU A 135 -5.50 -21.00 7.29
CA LEU A 135 -5.35 -22.28 8.01
C LEU A 135 -5.05 -22.09 9.50
#